data_AF-G2YMM8-F1
#
_entry.id   AF-G2YMM8-F1
#
_cell.length_a   1.000
_cell.length_b   1.000
_cell.length_c   1.000
_cell.angle_alpha   90.00
_cell.angle_beta   90.00
_cell.angle_gamma   90.00
#
_symmetry.space_group_name_H-M   'P 1'
#
loop_
_entity.id
_entity.type
_entity.pdbx_description
1 polymer ?
#
loop_
_entity_poly.entity_id
_entity_poly.type
_entity_poly.pdbx_seq_one_letter_code
_entity_poly.pdbx_strand_id
1 'polypeptide(L)'
;MEIRANEAFDVYRELYYEGGVSSVYFWNLDDGFAGVVLLKKVAPSSNSAGSWDSIHVFEAVDRARTAHYKLTSTVILSLSTNGNELGEMDLSGNMTRQIEADLPIQDDAEHIANIGRLVEDMELKMRNLLQEVYFGKAKDVVGDLRSLGSLSEGAKERKVRGEMLDAMKR
;
A
#
# COMPACT_ATOMS: atom_id res chain seq x y z
N MET A 1 15.95 15.68 14.78
CA MET A 1 14.93 14.66 14.48
C MET A 1 15.18 13.96 13.15
N GLU A 2 15.32 14.69 12.04
CA GLU A 2 15.49 14.10 10.69
C GLU A 2 16.60 13.02 10.58
N ILE A 3 17.78 13.26 11.16
CA ILE A 3 18.88 12.28 11.16
C ILE A 3 18.44 10.96 11.82
N ARG A 4 17.83 11.05 13.02
CA ARG A 4 17.32 9.88 13.74
C ARG A 4 16.16 9.20 13.01
N ALA A 5 15.34 9.97 12.31
CA ALA A 5 14.25 9.43 11.50
C ALA A 5 14.81 8.64 10.31
N ASN A 6 15.85 9.14 9.63
CA ASN A 6 16.53 8.38 8.58
C ASN A 6 17.13 7.06 9.11
N GLU A 7 17.80 7.10 10.28
CA GLU A 7 18.31 5.89 10.92
C GLU A 7 17.19 4.88 11.25
N ALA A 8 16.08 5.34 11.82
CA ALA A 8 14.95 4.49 12.17
C ALA A 8 14.27 3.88 10.93
N PHE A 9 14.04 4.69 9.88
CA PHE A 9 13.41 4.21 8.67
C PHE A 9 14.34 3.36 7.79
N ASP A 10 15.66 3.49 7.92
CA ASP A 10 16.61 2.56 7.29
C ASP A 10 16.53 1.17 7.93
N VAL A 11 16.37 1.09 9.26
CA VAL A 11 16.08 -0.17 9.96
C VAL A 11 14.72 -0.74 9.54
N TYR A 12 13.68 0.09 9.49
CA TYR A 12 12.35 -0.32 9.00
C TYR A 12 12.44 -0.90 7.58
N ARG A 13 13.14 -0.21 6.68
CA ARG A 13 13.40 -0.66 5.30
C ARG A 13 14.07 -2.03 5.32
N GLU A 14 15.12 -2.22 6.10
CA GLU A 14 15.82 -3.51 6.13
C GLU A 14 14.92 -4.65 6.60
N LEU A 15 14.11 -4.43 7.64
CA LEU A 15 13.21 -5.44 8.20
C LEU A 15 12.06 -5.83 7.25
N TYR A 16 11.49 -4.87 6.53
CA TYR A 16 10.31 -5.10 5.68
C TYR A 16 10.62 -5.34 4.21
N TYR A 17 11.73 -4.80 3.72
CA TYR A 17 12.10 -4.80 2.30
C TYR A 17 13.37 -5.60 2.01
N GLU A 18 14.20 -5.94 3.00
CA GLU A 18 15.46 -6.68 2.83
C GLU A 18 16.34 -6.08 1.71
N GLY A 19 16.53 -4.76 1.76
CA GLY A 19 17.25 -3.97 0.74
C GLY A 19 16.45 -2.77 0.23
N GLY A 20 16.81 -2.26 -0.96
CA GLY A 20 16.23 -1.02 -1.49
C GLY A 20 16.88 0.24 -0.91
N VAL A 21 16.20 1.38 -1.06
CA VAL A 21 16.66 2.69 -0.57
C VAL A 21 15.53 3.37 0.19
N SER A 22 15.86 4.00 1.31
CA SER A 22 14.95 4.86 2.07
C SER A 22 15.52 6.26 2.21
N SER A 23 14.66 7.25 2.31
CA SER A 23 15.06 8.64 2.57
C SER A 23 13.95 9.36 3.33
N VAL A 24 14.34 10.19 4.29
CA VAL A 24 13.40 10.94 5.11
C VAL A 24 13.80 12.40 5.12
N TYR A 25 12.85 13.29 4.84
CA TYR A 25 13.08 14.74 4.82
C TYR A 25 12.02 15.46 5.63
N PHE A 26 12.44 16.47 6.40
CA PHE A 26 11.60 17.27 7.26
C PHE A 26 11.59 18.72 6.78
N TRP A 27 10.48 19.42 7.04
CA TRP A 27 10.40 20.87 6.92
C TRP A 27 9.56 21.45 8.04
N ASN A 28 9.88 22.68 8.44
CA ASN A 28 9.18 23.35 9.52
C ASN A 28 7.85 23.94 9.05
N LEU A 29 6.87 23.96 9.94
CA LEU A 29 5.61 24.69 9.82
C LEU A 29 5.56 25.74 10.93
N ASP A 30 4.60 26.67 10.86
CA ASP A 30 4.44 27.68 11.89
C ASP A 30 4.02 27.08 13.24
N ASP A 31 3.15 26.06 13.22
CA ASP A 31 2.57 25.41 14.41
C ASP A 31 3.05 23.94 14.59
N GLY A 32 4.17 23.57 13.99
CA GLY A 32 4.70 22.20 14.07
C GLY A 32 5.72 21.88 12.99
N PHE A 33 5.70 20.65 12.48
CA PHE A 33 6.57 20.21 11.41
C PHE A 33 5.86 19.24 10.48
N ALA A 34 6.41 19.08 9.29
CA ALA A 34 5.99 18.07 8.35
C ALA A 34 7.21 17.38 7.75
N GLY A 35 6.96 16.29 7.04
CA GLY A 35 8.01 15.55 6.40
C GLY A 35 7.49 14.52 5.43
N VAL A 36 8.43 13.86 4.78
CA VAL A 36 8.16 12.76 3.86
C VAL A 36 9.10 11.60 4.17
N VAL A 37 8.54 10.40 4.24
CA VAL A 37 9.28 9.13 4.22
C VAL A 37 9.12 8.54 2.83
N LEU A 38 10.24 8.22 2.21
CA LEU A 38 10.33 7.61 0.88
C LEU A 38 10.97 6.24 1.01
N LEU A 39 10.35 5.21 0.43
CA LEU A 39 10.95 3.88 0.30
C LEU A 39 10.86 3.42 -1.16
N LYS A 40 11.97 2.91 -1.69
CA LYS A 40 12.03 2.32 -3.03
C LYS A 40 12.70 0.95 -2.98
N LYS A 41 11.99 -0.07 -3.43
CA LYS A 41 12.54 -1.41 -3.67
C LYS A 41 12.33 -1.78 -5.12
N VAL A 42 13.40 -2.29 -5.74
CA VAL A 42 13.34 -2.90 -7.07
C VAL A 42 13.74 -4.36 -6.91
N ALA A 43 12.91 -5.27 -7.39
CA ALA A 43 13.22 -6.69 -7.46
C ALA A 43 14.13 -6.95 -8.68
N PRO A 44 15.24 -7.70 -8.52
CA PRO A 44 16.12 -8.04 -9.64
C PRO A 44 15.39 -8.93 -10.66
N SER A 45 15.73 -8.76 -11.95
CA SER A 45 14.99 -9.37 -13.06
C SER A 45 15.80 -10.38 -13.87
N SER A 46 15.23 -11.56 -14.13
CA SER A 46 15.53 -12.37 -15.31
C SER A 46 14.31 -12.49 -16.25
N ASN A 47 13.12 -12.84 -15.73
CA ASN A 47 11.86 -12.92 -16.52
C ASN A 47 10.67 -12.17 -15.88
N SER A 48 10.85 -11.60 -14.69
CA SER A 48 9.84 -10.78 -14.01
C SER A 48 10.55 -9.61 -13.34
N ALA A 49 10.03 -8.40 -13.53
CA ALA A 49 10.51 -7.19 -12.89
C ALA A 49 9.41 -6.63 -11.99
N GLY A 50 9.81 -6.05 -10.87
CA GLY A 50 8.88 -5.44 -9.94
C GLY A 50 9.51 -4.24 -9.26
N SER A 51 8.75 -3.17 -9.12
CA SER A 51 9.12 -2.03 -8.29
C SER A 51 8.02 -1.69 -7.31
N TRP A 52 8.45 -1.35 -6.11
CA TRP A 52 7.61 -0.85 -5.04
C TRP A 52 8.15 0.51 -4.61
N ASP A 53 7.28 1.52 -4.67
CA ASP A 53 7.59 2.89 -4.30
C ASP A 53 6.56 3.34 -3.25
N SER A 54 7.02 3.77 -2.08
CA SER A 54 6.18 4.30 -1.00
C SER A 54 6.52 5.74 -0.68
N ILE A 55 5.48 6.56 -0.56
CA ILE A 55 5.55 7.99 -0.29
C ILE A 55 4.61 8.26 0.87
N HIS A 56 5.17 8.66 2.01
CA HIS A 56 4.41 8.97 3.23
C HIS A 56 4.64 10.41 3.62
N VAL A 57 3.73 11.29 3.24
CA VAL A 57 3.76 12.70 3.64
C VAL A 57 3.03 12.82 4.97
N PHE A 58 3.70 13.30 6.00
CA PHE A 58 3.13 13.51 7.31
C PHE A 58 3.21 14.98 7.73
N GLU A 59 2.24 15.40 8.51
CA GLU A 59 2.19 16.67 9.21
C GLU A 59 1.95 16.37 10.70
N ALA A 60 2.67 17.05 11.58
CA ALA A 60 2.55 16.97 13.02
C ALA A 60 2.38 18.38 13.59
N VAL A 61 1.23 18.63 14.21
CA VAL A 61 0.91 19.89 14.88
C VAL A 61 0.95 19.66 16.37
N ASP A 62 1.86 20.36 17.05
CA ASP A 62 2.09 20.16 18.47
C ASP A 62 1.00 20.84 19.30
N ARG A 63 0.48 20.11 20.28
CA ARG A 63 -0.36 20.61 21.36
C ARG A 63 0.30 20.18 22.67
N ALA A 64 0.09 20.96 23.74
CA ALA A 64 0.80 20.84 25.03
C ALA A 64 1.45 19.48 25.41
N ARG A 65 0.72 18.35 25.36
CA ARG A 65 1.24 16.99 25.64
C ARG A 65 0.86 15.95 24.57
N THR A 66 0.37 16.41 23.43
CA THR A 66 -0.17 15.57 22.36
C THR A 66 0.13 16.24 21.03
N ALA A 67 0.48 15.49 20.00
CA ALA A 67 0.54 16.03 18.65
C ALA A 67 -0.60 15.47 17.80
N HIS A 68 -1.15 16.33 16.95
CA HIS A 68 -2.10 15.95 15.93
C HIS A 68 -1.33 15.58 14.66
N TYR A 69 -1.41 14.32 14.27
CA TYR A 69 -0.73 13.79 13.10
C TYR A 69 -1.72 13.64 11.96
N LYS A 70 -1.32 14.07 10.77
CA LYS A 70 -1.99 13.79 9.51
C LYS A 70 -1.01 13.08 8.59
N LEU A 71 -1.33 11.86 8.20
CA LEU A 71 -0.50 11.04 7.32
C LEU A 71 -1.24 10.78 6.01
N THR A 72 -0.63 11.19 4.90
CA THR A 72 -1.06 10.86 3.54
C THR A 72 -0.04 9.92 2.92
N SER A 73 -0.47 8.70 2.62
CA SER A 73 0.38 7.64 2.13
C SER A 73 -0.03 7.22 0.72
N THR A 74 0.95 7.13 -0.16
CA THR A 74 0.80 6.64 -1.52
C THR A 74 1.77 5.49 -1.75
N VAL A 75 1.25 4.37 -2.23
CA VAL A 75 2.05 3.25 -2.72
C VAL A 75 1.85 3.12 -4.22
N ILE A 76 2.95 2.98 -4.94
CA ILE A 76 2.98 2.71 -6.37
C ILE A 76 3.63 1.33 -6.55
N LEU A 77 2.91 0.46 -7.24
CA LEU A 77 3.36 -0.90 -7.56
C LEU A 77 3.40 -1.03 -9.07
N SER A 78 4.53 -1.49 -9.59
CA SER A 78 4.68 -1.92 -10.97
C SER A 78 5.21 -3.35 -10.98
N LEU A 79 4.53 -4.22 -11.72
CA LEU A 79 4.90 -5.61 -11.92
C LEU A 79 4.83 -5.90 -13.40
N SER A 80 5.94 -6.34 -13.99
CA SER A 80 5.95 -6.83 -15.36
C SER A 80 6.50 -8.25 -15.39
N THR A 81 5.86 -9.10 -16.19
CA THR A 81 6.32 -10.45 -16.45
C THR A 81 6.36 -10.68 -17.95
N ASN A 82 7.43 -11.31 -18.40
CA ASN A 82 7.59 -11.72 -19.79
C ASN A 82 7.94 -13.20 -19.82
N GLY A 83 6.95 -14.03 -20.13
CA GLY A 83 7.08 -15.47 -20.16
C GLY A 83 6.47 -16.07 -21.41
N ASN A 84 7.00 -17.21 -21.86
CA ASN A 84 6.56 -17.86 -23.10
C ASN A 84 5.08 -18.28 -23.09
N GLU A 85 4.49 -18.56 -21.92
CA GLU A 85 3.09 -19.00 -21.80
C GLU A 85 2.09 -17.85 -21.69
N LEU A 86 2.42 -16.83 -20.88
CA LEU A 86 1.56 -15.69 -20.60
C LEU A 86 1.76 -14.51 -21.56
N GLY A 87 2.86 -14.51 -22.32
CA GLY A 87 3.31 -13.37 -23.08
C GLY A 87 3.82 -12.24 -22.18
N GLU A 88 3.74 -11.01 -22.69
CA GLU A 88 4.03 -9.80 -21.93
C GLU A 88 2.80 -9.37 -21.15
N MET A 89 2.94 -9.25 -19.83
CA MET A 89 1.91 -8.73 -18.94
C MET A 89 2.52 -7.65 -18.04
N ASP A 90 1.90 -6.47 -18.05
CA ASP A 90 2.22 -5.35 -17.16
C ASP A 90 1.01 -5.07 -16.26
N LEU A 91 1.27 -5.04 -14.96
CA LEU A 91 0.31 -4.71 -13.93
C LEU A 91 0.90 -3.61 -13.06
N SER A 92 0.45 -2.39 -13.31
CA SER A 92 0.97 -1.19 -12.66
C SER A 92 -0.16 -0.31 -12.13
N GLY A 93 0.12 0.42 -11.06
CA GLY A 93 -0.75 1.52 -10.62
C GLY A 93 -0.40 2.01 -9.21
N ASN A 94 -1.33 2.72 -8.58
CA ASN A 94 -1.11 3.30 -7.26
C ASN A 94 -2.35 3.23 -6.36
N MET A 95 -2.12 3.37 -5.06
CA MET A 95 -3.15 3.55 -4.04
C MET A 95 -2.75 4.69 -3.12
N THR A 96 -3.69 5.61 -2.84
CA THR A 96 -3.50 6.71 -1.89
C THR A 96 -4.50 6.60 -0.74
N ARG A 97 -4.04 6.79 0.50
CA ARG A 97 -4.87 6.80 1.72
C ARG A 97 -4.42 7.91 2.66
N GLN A 98 -5.35 8.44 3.44
CA GLN A 98 -5.09 9.43 4.47
C GLN A 98 -5.65 8.96 5.81
N ILE A 99 -4.91 9.20 6.89
CA ILE A 99 -5.37 9.05 8.27
C ILE A 99 -4.95 10.25 9.10
N GLU A 100 -5.69 10.47 10.18
CA GLU A 100 -5.38 11.47 11.19
C GLU A 100 -5.46 10.81 12.57
N ALA A 101 -4.58 11.22 13.48
CA ALA A 101 -4.51 10.69 14.83
C ALA A 101 -3.93 11.71 15.81
N ASP A 102 -4.55 11.85 16.98
CA ASP A 102 -3.95 12.58 18.10
C ASP A 102 -3.22 11.58 19.00
N LEU A 103 -1.90 11.75 19.16
CA LEU A 103 -1.06 10.85 19.95
C LEU A 103 -0.28 11.63 21.02
N PRO A 104 -0.09 11.05 22.22
CA PRO A 104 0.71 11.67 23.27
C PRO A 104 2.17 11.85 22.82
N ILE A 105 2.79 12.92 23.30
CA ILE A 105 4.20 13.23 23.09
C ILE A 105 4.85 13.69 24.41
N GLN A 106 6.04 13.17 24.69
CA GLN A 106 6.91 13.54 25.80
C GLN A 106 8.20 14.19 25.30
N ASP A 107 8.72 13.71 24.16
CA ASP A 107 9.92 14.21 23.53
C ASP A 107 9.94 13.99 21.99
N ASP A 108 10.97 14.54 21.35
CA ASP A 108 11.28 14.39 19.93
C ASP A 108 11.40 12.92 19.46
N ALA A 109 11.80 12.00 20.33
CA ALA A 109 11.93 10.59 19.97
C ALA A 109 10.55 9.93 19.83
N GLU A 110 9.59 10.35 20.67
CA GLU A 110 8.21 9.86 20.61
C GLU A 110 7.51 10.29 19.33
N HIS A 111 7.83 11.46 18.76
CA HIS A 111 7.37 11.85 17.43
C HIS A 111 7.78 10.84 16.35
N ILE A 112 9.05 10.44 16.33
CA ILE A 112 9.57 9.48 15.36
C ILE A 112 8.88 8.13 15.53
N ALA A 113 8.70 7.68 16.77
CA ALA A 113 8.00 6.42 17.07
C ALA A 113 6.51 6.45 16.70
N ASN A 114 5.83 7.58 16.93
CA ASN A 114 4.43 7.80 16.53
C ASN A 114 4.29 7.77 15.00
N ILE A 115 5.14 8.51 14.28
CA ILE A 115 5.15 8.52 12.81
C ILE A 115 5.46 7.12 12.25
N GLY A 116 6.45 6.42 12.82
CA GLY A 116 6.79 5.04 12.44
C GLY A 116 5.60 4.09 12.55
N ARG A 117 4.87 4.13 13.68
CA ARG A 117 3.65 3.32 13.87
C ARG A 117 2.56 3.65 12.84
N LEU A 118 2.34 4.95 12.57
CA LEU A 118 1.33 5.36 11.58
C LEU A 118 1.70 4.89 10.16
N VAL A 119 2.98 4.96 9.79
CA VAL A 119 3.49 4.47 8.49
C VAL A 119 3.35 2.95 8.40
N GLU A 120 3.78 2.20 9.41
CA GLU A 120 3.70 0.73 9.45
C GLU A 120 2.26 0.24 9.31
N ASP A 121 1.33 0.75 10.13
CA ASP A 121 -0.08 0.39 10.06
C ASP A 121 -0.70 0.71 8.68
N MET A 122 -0.30 1.84 8.09
CA MET A 122 -0.82 2.28 6.81
C MET A 122 -0.27 1.44 5.66
N GLU A 123 1.03 1.16 5.62
CA GLU A 123 1.63 0.27 4.62
C GLU A 123 1.04 -1.14 4.69
N LEU A 124 0.87 -1.71 5.89
CA LEU A 124 0.27 -3.04 6.06
C LEU A 124 -1.16 -3.09 5.49
N LYS A 125 -1.99 -2.08 5.80
CA LYS A 125 -3.36 -1.99 5.25
C LYS A 125 -3.36 -1.85 3.73
N MET A 126 -2.52 -0.96 3.19
CA MET A 126 -2.46 -0.74 1.74
C MET A 126 -1.92 -1.95 1.00
N ARG A 127 -0.91 -2.66 1.54
CA ARG A 127 -0.38 -3.90 0.98
C ARG A 127 -1.46 -4.96 0.83
N ASN A 128 -2.27 -5.17 1.87
CA ASN A 128 -3.37 -6.13 1.84
C ASN A 128 -4.43 -5.76 0.77
N LEU A 129 -4.79 -4.48 0.69
CA LEU A 129 -5.74 -3.99 -0.31
C LEU A 129 -5.20 -4.09 -1.74
N LEU A 130 -3.91 -3.80 -1.95
CA LEU A 130 -3.27 -3.93 -3.26
C LEU A 130 -3.31 -5.37 -3.73
N GLN A 131 -3.04 -6.36 -2.85
CA GLN A 131 -3.13 -7.77 -3.20
C GLN A 131 -4.53 -8.17 -3.69
N GLU A 132 -5.58 -7.72 -2.99
CA GLU A 132 -6.97 -8.01 -3.36
C GLU A 132 -7.37 -7.35 -4.68
N VAL A 133 -7.03 -6.07 -4.87
CA VAL A 133 -7.45 -5.30 -6.04
C VAL A 133 -6.66 -5.70 -7.29
N TYR A 134 -5.35 -5.84 -7.19
CA TYR A 134 -4.47 -6.06 -8.36
C TYR A 134 -4.65 -7.45 -8.94
N PHE A 135 -4.67 -8.48 -8.10
CA PHE A 135 -4.78 -9.85 -8.59
C PHE A 135 -6.22 -10.36 -8.62
N GLY A 136 -7.09 -9.88 -7.73
CA GLY A 136 -8.50 -10.27 -7.72
C GLY A 136 -9.27 -9.64 -8.87
N LYS A 137 -9.38 -8.31 -8.91
CA LYS A 137 -10.23 -7.65 -9.92
C LYS A 137 -9.75 -7.84 -11.35
N ALA A 138 -8.43 -7.80 -11.59
CA ALA A 138 -7.90 -8.01 -12.94
C ALA A 138 -8.23 -9.41 -13.45
N LYS A 139 -8.11 -10.43 -12.58
CA LYS A 139 -8.47 -11.81 -12.90
C LYS A 139 -9.97 -11.95 -13.18
N ASP A 140 -10.82 -11.33 -12.36
CA ASP A 140 -12.28 -11.40 -12.53
C ASP A 140 -12.71 -10.74 -13.86
N VAL A 141 -12.19 -9.56 -14.18
CA VAL A 141 -12.51 -8.85 -15.43
C VAL A 141 -12.04 -9.64 -16.66
N VAL A 142 -10.83 -10.21 -16.64
CA VAL A 142 -10.35 -11.06 -17.74
C VAL A 142 -11.18 -12.34 -17.86
N GLY A 143 -11.56 -12.94 -16.73
CA GLY A 143 -12.42 -14.13 -16.68
C GLY A 143 -13.82 -13.88 -17.27
N ASP A 144 -14.38 -12.68 -17.04
CA ASP A 144 -15.66 -12.26 -17.60
C ASP A 144 -15.60 -12.00 -19.12
N LEU A 145 -14.48 -11.46 -19.61
CA LEU A 145 -14.26 -11.21 -21.03
C LEU A 145 -14.00 -12.50 -21.82
N ARG A 146 -13.34 -13.49 -21.21
CA ARG A 146 -12.99 -14.76 -21.85
C ARG A 146 -13.10 -15.92 -20.86
N SER A 147 -14.26 -16.58 -20.85
CA SER A 147 -14.46 -17.80 -20.07
C SER A 147 -13.81 -19.01 -20.73
N LEU A 148 -13.03 -19.79 -19.97
CA LEU A 148 -12.47 -21.07 -20.43
C LEU A 148 -13.51 -22.20 -20.44
N GLY A 149 -14.57 -22.08 -19.63
CA GLY A 149 -15.70 -23.01 -19.60
C GLY A 149 -16.70 -22.76 -20.74
N SER A 150 -17.60 -23.71 -20.98
CA SER A 150 -18.65 -23.48 -21.98
C SER A 150 -19.61 -22.39 -21.50
N LEU A 151 -20.06 -21.52 -22.41
CA LEU A 151 -21.10 -20.51 -22.11
C LEU A 151 -22.36 -21.14 -21.47
N SER A 152 -22.61 -22.41 -21.76
CA SER A 152 -23.70 -23.22 -21.19
C SER A 152 -23.51 -23.51 -19.69
N GLU A 153 -22.28 -23.79 -19.24
CA GLU A 153 -21.97 -23.98 -17.82
C GLU A 153 -22.07 -22.68 -17.04
N GLY A 154 -21.54 -21.58 -17.58
CA GLY A 154 -21.68 -20.26 -16.96
C GLY A 154 -23.13 -19.75 -16.93
N ALA A 155 -23.97 -20.18 -17.88
CA ALA A 155 -25.43 -19.93 -17.85
C ALA A 155 -26.13 -20.79 -16.80
N LYS A 156 -25.73 -22.06 -16.63
CA LYS A 156 -26.24 -22.96 -15.59
C LYS A 156 -25.90 -22.46 -14.19
N GLU A 157 -24.65 -22.06 -13.94
CA GLU A 157 -24.25 -21.52 -12.62
C GLU A 157 -24.99 -20.23 -12.27
N ARG A 158 -25.18 -19.32 -13.23
CA ARG A 158 -26.01 -18.11 -13.01
C ARG A 158 -27.45 -18.45 -12.70
N LYS A 159 -28.03 -19.45 -13.37
CA LYS A 159 -29.39 -19.93 -13.11
C LYS A 159 -29.52 -20.53 -11.71
N VAL A 160 -28.57 -21.38 -11.31
CA VAL A 160 -28.53 -21.98 -9.97
C VAL A 160 -28.35 -20.93 -8.87
N ARG A 161 -27.48 -19.92 -9.09
CA ARG A 161 -27.34 -18.77 -8.18
C ARG A 161 -28.63 -17.96 -8.05
N GLY A 162 -29.33 -17.73 -9.16
CA GLY A 162 -30.63 -17.05 -9.14
C GLY A 162 -31.69 -17.83 -8.36
N GLU A 163 -31.77 -19.14 -8.58
CA GLU A 163 -32.70 -20.03 -7.85
C GLU A 163 -32.39 -20.09 -6.35
N MET A 164 -31.12 -20.07 -5.94
CA MET A 164 -30.73 -19.97 -4.52
C MET A 164 -31.14 -18.65 -3.88
N LEU A 165 -30.94 -17.52 -4.57
CA LEU A 165 -31.32 -16.20 -4.06
C LEU A 165 -32.84 -16.04 -3.92
N ASP A 166 -33.62 -16.62 -4.84
CA ASP A 166 -35.08 -16.66 -4.73
C ASP A 166 -35.55 -17.61 -3.63
N ALA A 167 -34.85 -18.73 -3.41
CA ALA A 167 -35.14 -19.63 -2.30
C ALA A 167 -34.84 -19.01 -0.92
N MET A 168 -33.85 -18.11 -0.83
CA MET A 168 -33.53 -17.37 0.40
C MET A 168 -34.49 -16.21 0.69
N LYS A 169 -35.32 -15.79 -0.28
CA LYS A 169 -36.34 -14.75 -0.11
C LYS A 169 -37.70 -15.30 0.35
N ARG A 170 -37.87 -16.63 0.40
CA ARG A 170 -39.04 -17.31 0.99
C ARG A 170 -38.79 -17.62 2.46
#